data_AF-A0A2C9KIU5-F1
#
_entry.id   AF-A0A2C9KIU5-F1
#
_cell.length_a   1.000
_cell.length_b   1.000
_cell.length_c   1.000
_cell.angle_alpha   90.00
_cell.angle_beta   90.00
_cell.angle_gamma   90.00
#
_symmetry.space_group_name_H-M   'P 1'
#
loop_
_entity.id
_entity.type
_entity.pdbx_description
1 polymer ?
#
loop_
_entity_poly.entity_id
_entity_poly.type
_entity_poly.pdbx_seq_one_letter_code
_entity_poly.pdbx_strand_id
1 'polypeptide(L)'
;HNLGSYHDPVTEECAPEDSSGGKYVMWQRSVMGTQSNHKKFSPCSLKAIGRAAEDYNCLVERSSMESLCGNAVVEKGEQCDAGAEGTTGTDPCCSASCEFKPQAICSDINDGCCQNCQVAPNTSSCLVSVVNDCKIDSYCNGQSKVCPPQGILPDWTPCYNEYAHYC
;
A
#
# COMPACT_ATOMS: atom_id res chain seq x y z
N HIS A 1 10.96 6.32 -13.38
CA HIS A 1 12.34 6.16 -13.89
C HIS A 1 12.60 4.76 -14.45
N ASN A 2 12.66 3.68 -13.65
CA ASN A 2 12.96 2.33 -14.19
C ASN A 2 11.98 1.85 -15.28
N LEU A 3 10.72 2.30 -15.23
CA LEU A 3 9.71 2.06 -16.27
C LEU A 3 9.79 3.08 -17.42
N GLY A 4 10.96 3.64 -17.72
CA GLY A 4 11.18 4.57 -18.84
C GLY A 4 10.61 5.99 -18.71
N SER A 5 9.76 6.29 -17.73
CA SER A 5 9.34 7.69 -17.48
C SER A 5 10.41 8.46 -16.72
N TYR A 6 10.87 9.57 -17.32
CA TYR A 6 11.64 10.62 -16.66
C TYR A 6 10.74 11.63 -15.95
N HIS A 7 11.28 12.78 -15.56
CA HIS A 7 10.50 13.84 -14.95
C HIS A 7 9.50 14.45 -15.93
N ASP A 8 8.33 14.84 -15.41
CA ASP A 8 7.28 15.47 -16.20
C ASP A 8 7.75 16.82 -16.79
N PRO A 9 7.50 17.08 -18.08
CA PRO A 9 7.81 18.36 -18.69
C PRO A 9 6.90 19.46 -18.15
N VAL A 10 7.40 20.70 -18.11
CA VAL A 10 6.66 21.87 -17.64
C VAL A 10 5.62 22.29 -18.67
N THR A 11 4.48 21.59 -18.65
CA THR A 11 3.33 21.77 -19.55
C THR A 11 2.05 21.64 -18.73
N GLU A 12 0.96 22.26 -19.18
CA GLU A 12 -0.33 22.16 -18.47
C GLU A 12 -0.83 20.71 -18.39
N GLU A 13 -0.63 19.92 -19.45
CA GLU A 13 -1.03 18.51 -19.51
C GLU A 13 -0.32 17.64 -18.44
N CYS A 14 0.98 17.88 -18.20
CA CYS A 14 1.82 16.97 -17.42
C CYS A 14 2.39 17.55 -16.14
N ALA A 15 2.26 18.87 -15.95
CA ALA A 15 2.65 19.57 -14.73
C ALA A 15 1.64 20.70 -14.42
N PRO A 16 0.33 20.37 -14.28
CA PRO A 16 -0.71 21.37 -14.08
C PRO A 16 -0.52 22.16 -12.78
N GLU A 17 -1.16 23.32 -12.69
CA GLU A 17 -1.14 24.16 -11.49
C GLU A 17 -1.82 23.48 -10.30
N ASP A 18 -1.57 24.03 -9.09
CA ASP A 18 -2.15 23.51 -7.86
C ASP A 18 -3.68 23.62 -7.85
N SER A 19 -4.23 24.67 -8.47
CA SER A 19 -5.67 24.83 -8.70
C SER A 19 -6.30 23.69 -9.51
N SER A 20 -5.50 22.97 -10.29
CA SER A 20 -5.91 21.89 -11.19
C SER A 20 -5.48 20.52 -10.66
N GLY A 21 -5.35 20.38 -9.34
CA GLY A 21 -5.03 19.12 -8.67
C GLY A 21 -3.54 18.86 -8.49
N GLY A 22 -2.68 19.84 -8.81
CA GLY A 22 -1.25 19.80 -8.50
C GLY A 22 -0.44 18.95 -9.45
N LYS A 23 0.85 18.83 -9.13
CA LYS A 23 1.81 18.09 -9.95
C LYS A 23 1.57 16.58 -9.86
N TYR A 24 2.12 15.80 -10.79
CA TYR A 24 2.03 14.34 -10.80
C TYR A 24 3.23 13.69 -10.10
N VAL A 25 3.19 12.36 -9.92
CA VAL A 25 4.23 11.55 -9.24
C VAL A 25 5.64 11.76 -9.82
N MET A 26 5.75 12.00 -11.13
CA MET A 26 7.03 12.17 -11.81
C MET A 26 7.49 13.62 -11.88
N TRP A 27 6.91 14.52 -11.07
CA TRP A 27 7.41 15.88 -10.98
C TRP A 27 8.81 15.93 -10.37
N GLN A 28 9.67 16.77 -10.94
CA GLN A 28 11.09 16.87 -10.55
C GLN A 28 11.37 17.49 -9.17
N ARG A 29 10.34 17.95 -8.45
CA ARG A 29 10.48 18.54 -7.11
C ARG A 29 9.50 17.87 -6.14
N SER A 30 9.81 17.97 -4.85
CA SER A 30 8.94 17.48 -3.80
C SER A 30 7.54 18.09 -3.89
N VAL A 31 6.54 17.25 -3.65
CA VAL A 31 5.13 17.61 -3.53
C VAL A 31 4.64 17.20 -2.15
N MET A 32 3.63 17.90 -1.62
CA MET A 32 3.11 17.60 -0.27
C MET A 32 2.27 16.32 -0.21
N GLY A 33 1.94 15.68 -1.34
CA GLY A 33 1.11 14.47 -1.37
C GLY A 33 -0.39 14.71 -1.16
N THR A 34 -0.83 15.95 -0.93
CA THR A 34 -2.20 16.32 -0.58
C THR A 34 -3.14 16.46 -1.79
N GLN A 35 -2.65 16.96 -2.92
CA GLN A 35 -3.43 17.20 -4.11
C GLN A 35 -3.71 15.91 -4.90
N SER A 36 -4.79 15.92 -5.70
CA SER A 36 -5.34 14.72 -6.34
C SER A 36 -4.43 14.07 -7.38
N ASN A 37 -3.51 14.83 -7.99
CA ASN A 37 -2.56 14.31 -8.99
C ASN A 37 -1.28 13.75 -8.36
N HIS A 38 -0.96 14.06 -7.10
CA HIS A 38 0.26 13.55 -6.44
C HIS A 38 0.28 12.02 -6.29
N LYS A 39 -0.86 11.35 -6.50
CA LYS A 39 -1.03 9.89 -6.46
C LYS A 39 -1.20 9.27 -7.86
N LYS A 40 -1.00 10.05 -8.92
CA LYS A 40 -1.23 9.65 -10.31
C LYS A 40 0.01 9.89 -11.16
N PHE A 41 0.16 9.10 -12.21
CA PHE A 41 1.06 9.44 -13.30
C PHE A 41 0.40 10.46 -14.24
N SER A 42 1.20 11.37 -14.78
CA SER A 42 0.74 12.30 -15.80
C SER A 42 0.47 11.58 -17.13
N PRO A 43 -0.26 12.20 -18.08
CA PRO A 43 -0.37 11.69 -19.44
C PRO A 43 0.99 11.45 -20.12
N CYS A 44 1.97 12.35 -19.92
CA CYS A 44 3.34 12.19 -20.45
C CYS A 44 4.04 10.97 -19.86
N SER A 45 3.94 10.80 -18.54
CA SER A 45 4.52 9.69 -17.82
C SER A 45 3.92 8.35 -18.28
N LEU A 46 2.59 8.28 -18.40
CA LEU A 46 1.89 7.07 -18.87
C LEU A 46 2.31 6.71 -20.31
N LYS A 47 2.44 7.71 -21.20
CA LYS A 47 2.91 7.49 -22.57
C LYS A 47 4.36 6.99 -22.62
N ALA A 48 5.23 7.52 -21.77
CA ALA A 48 6.62 7.07 -21.68
C ALA A 48 6.71 5.64 -21.12
N ILE A 49 5.95 5.33 -20.07
CA ILE A 49 5.86 3.99 -19.49
C ILE A 49 5.35 2.98 -20.52
N GLY A 50 4.28 3.30 -21.23
CA GLY A 50 3.71 2.41 -22.25
C GLY A 50 4.73 2.06 -23.34
N ARG A 51 5.45 3.06 -23.86
CA ARG A 51 6.49 2.85 -24.87
C ARG A 51 7.65 1.99 -24.34
N ALA A 52 8.12 2.29 -23.13
CA ALA A 52 9.22 1.52 -22.55
C ALA A 52 8.82 0.08 -22.24
N ALA A 53 7.56 -0.15 -21.85
CA ALA A 53 7.03 -1.48 -21.60
C ALA A 53 7.01 -2.36 -22.86
N GLU A 54 6.81 -1.78 -24.05
CA GLU A 54 6.92 -2.50 -25.34
C GLU A 54 8.34 -3.02 -25.61
N ASP A 55 9.36 -2.33 -25.10
CA ASP A 55 10.78 -2.69 -25.27
C ASP A 55 11.27 -3.71 -24.23
N TYR A 56 10.55 -3.91 -23.12
CA TYR A 56 10.94 -4.85 -22.08
C TYR A 56 10.54 -6.28 -22.42
N ASN A 57 11.53 -7.17 -22.41
CA ASN A 57 11.33 -8.61 -22.65
C ASN A 57 11.09 -9.44 -21.38
N CYS A 58 11.13 -8.82 -20.20
CA CYS A 58 10.98 -9.47 -18.90
C CYS A 58 9.69 -9.09 -18.16
N LEU A 59 8.88 -8.19 -18.73
CA LEU A 59 7.54 -7.92 -18.20
C LEU A 59 6.60 -9.03 -18.66
N VAL A 60 5.91 -9.62 -17.70
CA VAL A 60 4.91 -10.66 -17.93
C VAL A 60 3.58 -10.20 -17.37
N GLU A 61 2.49 -10.64 -18.00
CA GLU A 61 1.15 -10.40 -17.48
C GLU A 61 1.02 -11.03 -16.09
N ARG A 62 0.50 -10.29 -15.12
CA ARG A 62 0.35 -10.81 -13.75
C ARG A 62 -0.50 -12.09 -13.73
N SER A 63 -1.51 -12.18 -14.59
CA SER A 63 -2.36 -13.36 -14.72
C SER A 63 -1.64 -14.58 -15.31
N SER A 64 -0.51 -14.37 -15.98
CA SER A 64 0.36 -15.44 -16.52
C SER A 64 1.42 -15.91 -15.53
N MET A 65 1.62 -15.17 -14.42
CA MET A 65 2.48 -15.62 -13.34
C MET A 65 1.74 -16.68 -12.52
N GLU A 66 2.37 -17.83 -12.33
CA GLU A 66 1.97 -18.75 -11.27
C GLU A 66 2.10 -18.02 -9.92
N SER A 67 1.19 -18.31 -8.98
CA SER A 67 1.24 -17.75 -7.63
C SER A 67 2.60 -18.07 -7.01
N LEU A 68 3.31 -17.05 -6.56
CA LEU A 68 4.66 -17.19 -6.02
C LEU A 68 4.61 -17.23 -4.50
N CYS A 69 4.42 -18.44 -3.97
CA CYS A 69 4.47 -18.66 -2.54
C CYS A 69 5.85 -18.29 -1.97
N GLY A 70 5.85 -17.40 -0.98
CA GLY A 70 7.04 -16.91 -0.28
C GLY A 70 7.41 -15.46 -0.60
N ASN A 71 6.56 -14.73 -1.33
CA ASN A 71 6.76 -13.31 -1.65
C ASN A 71 6.02 -12.36 -0.68
N ALA A 72 5.37 -12.92 0.35
CA ALA A 72 4.58 -12.23 1.37
C ALA A 72 3.29 -11.55 0.88
N VAL A 73 2.84 -11.87 -0.33
CA VAL A 73 1.60 -11.34 -0.92
C VAL A 73 0.68 -12.52 -1.19
N VAL A 74 -0.50 -12.52 -0.58
CA VAL A 74 -1.48 -13.58 -0.84
C VAL A 74 -2.01 -13.46 -2.26
N GLU A 75 -1.67 -14.43 -3.11
CA GLU A 75 -2.11 -14.51 -4.49
C GLU A 75 -3.27 -15.50 -4.68
N LYS A 76 -3.78 -15.60 -5.91
CA LYS A 76 -4.90 -16.49 -6.21
C LYS A 76 -4.48 -17.95 -5.98
N GLY A 77 -5.19 -18.63 -5.08
CA GLY A 77 -4.94 -20.05 -4.74
C GLY A 77 -4.23 -20.23 -3.40
N GLU A 78 -3.66 -19.16 -2.85
CA GLU A 78 -3.02 -19.16 -1.54
C GLU A 78 -4.01 -18.76 -0.44
N GLN A 79 -3.81 -19.27 0.77
CA GLN A 79 -4.58 -18.88 1.96
C GLN A 79 -3.82 -17.85 2.80
N CYS A 80 -2.50 -17.91 2.76
CA CYS A 80 -1.54 -17.04 3.43
C CYS A 80 -0.22 -17.06 2.66
N ASP A 81 0.64 -16.07 2.87
CA ASP A 81 2.03 -16.09 2.45
C ASP A 81 2.87 -15.37 3.49
N ALA A 82 3.55 -16.11 4.36
CA ALA A 82 4.42 -15.55 5.40
C ALA A 82 5.82 -15.16 4.86
N GLY A 83 5.99 -15.08 3.54
CA GLY A 83 7.25 -14.78 2.90
C GLY A 83 8.26 -15.92 3.07
N ALA A 84 9.55 -15.55 3.14
CA ALA A 84 10.62 -16.51 3.35
C ALA A 84 10.41 -17.38 4.62
N GLU A 85 9.88 -16.81 5.70
CA GLU A 85 9.60 -17.53 6.96
C GLU A 85 8.52 -18.61 6.82
N GLY A 86 7.54 -18.40 5.92
CA GLY A 86 6.58 -19.43 5.54
C GLY A 86 7.25 -20.58 4.81
N THR A 87 8.10 -20.26 3.83
CA THR A 87 8.79 -21.28 3.00
C THR A 87 9.81 -22.11 3.78
N THR A 88 10.41 -21.58 4.85
CA THR A 88 11.26 -22.32 5.79
C THR A 88 10.47 -23.13 6.81
N GLY A 89 9.13 -22.99 6.82
CA GLY A 89 8.22 -23.68 7.74
C GLY A 89 8.22 -23.13 9.17
N THR A 90 8.89 -22.00 9.41
CA THR A 90 9.07 -21.41 10.74
C THR A 90 7.88 -20.58 11.18
N ASP A 91 7.09 -20.03 10.26
CA ASP A 91 5.87 -19.29 10.60
C ASP A 91 4.83 -20.21 11.26
N PRO A 92 4.24 -19.85 12.41
CA PRO A 92 3.28 -20.72 13.10
C PRO A 92 1.91 -20.84 12.42
N CYS A 93 1.57 -19.92 11.52
CA CYS A 93 0.24 -19.80 10.92
C CYS A 93 0.17 -20.33 9.48
N CYS A 94 1.27 -20.23 8.75
CA CYS A 94 1.36 -20.49 7.33
C CYS A 94 2.37 -21.62 7.04
N SER A 95 2.01 -22.52 6.14
CA SER A 95 2.89 -23.59 5.67
C SER A 95 3.83 -23.11 4.56
N ALA A 96 4.82 -23.95 4.23
CA ALA A 96 5.67 -23.73 3.05
C ALA A 96 4.93 -23.88 1.71
N SER A 97 3.67 -24.33 1.74
CA SER A 97 2.77 -24.40 0.59
C SER A 97 1.76 -23.25 0.54
N CYS A 98 1.93 -22.21 1.36
CA CYS A 98 1.03 -21.05 1.42
C CYS A 98 -0.42 -21.40 1.79
N GLU A 99 -0.54 -22.42 2.65
CA GLU A 99 -1.79 -22.87 3.25
C GLU A 99 -1.77 -22.60 4.75
N PHE A 100 -2.93 -22.38 5.35
CA PHE A 100 -3.03 -22.26 6.80
C PHE A 100 -2.63 -23.58 7.47
N LYS A 101 -1.76 -23.48 8.47
CA LYS A 101 -1.48 -24.60 9.37
C LYS A 101 -2.75 -24.95 10.18
N PRO A 102 -2.84 -26.18 10.74
CA PRO A 102 -3.99 -26.56 11.54
C PRO A 102 -4.29 -25.53 12.63
N GLN A 103 -5.58 -25.19 12.78
CA GLN A 103 -6.10 -24.20 13.74
C GLN A 103 -5.81 -22.72 13.40
N ALA A 104 -4.96 -22.41 12.41
CA ALA A 104 -4.79 -21.05 11.93
C ALA A 104 -6.01 -20.61 11.10
N ILE A 105 -6.48 -19.39 11.34
CA ILE A 105 -7.58 -18.76 10.58
C ILE A 105 -7.17 -17.45 9.91
N CYS A 106 -5.96 -16.97 10.20
CA CYS A 106 -5.35 -15.78 9.65
C CYS A 106 -3.82 -15.91 9.70
N SER A 107 -3.13 -14.99 9.02
CA SER A 107 -1.66 -14.89 9.00
C SER A 107 -1.23 -13.57 9.66
N ASP A 108 -0.32 -13.64 10.64
CA ASP A 108 0.22 -12.46 11.32
C ASP A 108 0.96 -11.50 10.35
N ILE A 109 1.43 -12.02 9.21
CA ILE A 109 2.11 -11.24 8.16
C ILE A 109 1.12 -10.59 7.18
N ASN A 110 0.03 -11.28 6.84
CA ASN A 110 -0.85 -10.83 5.74
C ASN A 110 -2.12 -10.13 6.23
N ASP A 111 -2.57 -10.41 7.45
CA ASP A 111 -3.84 -9.94 7.99
C ASP A 111 -3.58 -8.94 9.14
N GLY A 112 -3.96 -7.68 8.97
CA GLY A 112 -3.66 -6.61 9.93
C GLY A 112 -4.29 -6.79 11.33
N CYS A 113 -5.28 -7.68 11.48
CA CYS A 113 -5.89 -8.04 12.76
C CYS A 113 -5.71 -9.53 13.09
N CYS A 114 -4.55 -10.09 12.76
CA CYS A 114 -4.15 -11.41 13.21
C CYS A 114 -3.13 -11.30 14.34
N GLN A 115 -3.27 -12.16 15.34
CA GLN A 115 -2.30 -12.31 16.42
C GLN A 115 -2.25 -13.79 16.81
N ASN A 116 -1.07 -14.40 16.68
CA ASN A 116 -0.87 -15.82 16.94
C ASN A 116 -1.87 -16.69 16.17
N CYS A 117 -2.04 -16.39 14.88
CA CYS A 117 -2.90 -17.15 13.95
C CYS A 117 -4.41 -17.08 14.25
N GLN A 118 -4.82 -16.22 15.17
CA GLN A 118 -6.21 -15.97 15.56
C GLN A 118 -6.58 -14.50 15.37
N VAL A 119 -7.87 -14.21 15.30
CA VAL A 119 -8.35 -12.83 15.25
C VAL A 119 -7.92 -12.09 16.52
N ALA A 120 -7.24 -10.97 16.34
CA ALA A 120 -6.76 -10.13 17.42
C ALA A 120 -7.93 -9.50 18.21
N PRO A 121 -7.79 -9.31 19.54
CA PRO A 121 -8.84 -8.69 20.35
C PRO A 121 -9.09 -7.24 19.95
N ASN A 122 -10.24 -6.69 20.35
CA ASN A 122 -10.62 -5.33 20.00
C ASN A 122 -9.76 -4.21 20.63
N THR A 123 -8.82 -4.58 21.50
CA THR A 123 -7.83 -3.69 22.09
C THR A 123 -6.56 -3.56 21.25
N SER A 124 -6.39 -4.38 20.21
CA SER A 124 -5.20 -4.38 19.37
C SER A 124 -5.29 -3.28 18.31
N SER A 125 -4.34 -2.34 18.33
CA SER A 125 -4.17 -1.36 17.26
C SER A 125 -3.54 -2.02 16.05
N CYS A 126 -4.14 -1.83 14.88
CA CYS A 126 -3.69 -2.43 13.61
C CYS A 126 -3.23 -1.38 12.58
N LEU A 127 -3.63 -0.11 12.74
CA LEU A 127 -3.06 1.02 12.02
C LEU A 127 -2.82 2.16 13.00
N VAL A 128 -1.56 2.54 13.17
CA VAL A 128 -1.16 3.61 14.09
C VAL A 128 -1.25 4.95 13.37
N SER A 129 -1.75 5.97 14.07
CA SER A 129 -1.74 7.34 13.58
C SER A 129 -0.31 7.83 13.35
N VAL A 130 -0.10 8.49 12.21
CA VAL A 130 1.16 9.15 11.89
C VAL A 130 1.01 10.63 12.17
N VAL A 131 2.06 11.21 12.75
CA VAL A 131 2.13 12.66 13.02
C VAL A 131 1.84 13.43 11.73
N ASN A 132 0.88 14.35 11.80
CA ASN A 132 0.42 15.20 10.69
C ASN A 132 -0.45 14.53 9.59
N ASP A 133 -0.94 13.29 9.74
CA ASP A 133 -1.76 12.61 8.71
C ASP A 133 -3.29 12.71 8.97
N CYS A 134 -3.73 13.49 9.96
CA CYS A 134 -5.15 13.72 10.27
C CYS A 134 -6.01 12.46 10.47
N LYS A 135 -5.38 11.35 10.85
CA LYS A 135 -6.03 10.06 11.10
C LYS A 135 -5.87 9.66 12.55
N ILE A 136 -6.88 8.96 13.06
CA ILE A 136 -6.80 8.30 14.37
C ILE A 136 -6.32 6.87 14.23
N ASP A 137 -5.88 6.29 15.34
CA ASP A 137 -5.57 4.86 15.41
C ASP A 137 -6.79 4.02 15.00
N SER A 138 -6.55 2.96 14.24
CA SER A 138 -7.56 1.94 13.96
C SER A 138 -7.30 0.71 14.81
N TYR A 139 -8.38 0.17 15.37
CA TYR A 139 -8.35 -0.99 16.24
C TYR A 139 -9.10 -2.15 15.60
N CYS A 140 -8.64 -3.35 15.88
CA CYS A 140 -9.35 -4.57 15.54
C CYS A 140 -10.74 -4.59 16.19
N ASN A 141 -11.67 -5.35 15.63
CA ASN A 141 -13.02 -5.49 16.18
C ASN A 141 -13.21 -6.78 16.99
N GLY A 142 -12.18 -7.63 17.08
CA GLY A 142 -12.26 -8.94 17.74
C GLY A 142 -13.00 -10.02 16.96
N GLN A 143 -13.44 -9.75 15.73
CA GLN A 143 -14.27 -10.65 14.92
C GLN A 143 -13.74 -10.87 13.50
N SER A 144 -12.93 -9.94 12.98
CA SER A 144 -12.36 -9.96 11.64
C SER A 144 -10.84 -9.86 11.70
N LYS A 145 -10.17 -10.59 10.81
CA LYS A 145 -8.73 -10.51 10.56
C LYS A 145 -8.33 -9.27 9.73
N VAL A 146 -9.31 -8.58 9.13
CA VAL A 146 -9.10 -7.35 8.36
C VAL A 146 -9.09 -6.16 9.31
N CYS A 147 -8.03 -5.35 9.23
CA CYS A 147 -7.97 -4.08 9.96
C CYS A 147 -8.98 -3.08 9.39
N PRO A 148 -9.86 -2.49 10.23
CA PRO A 148 -10.75 -1.44 9.78
C PRO A 148 -9.96 -0.22 9.26
N PRO A 149 -10.54 0.56 8.32
CA PRO A 149 -9.91 1.82 7.90
C PRO A 149 -9.81 2.79 9.09
N GLN A 150 -8.76 3.60 9.10
CA GLN A 150 -8.61 4.66 10.10
C GLN A 150 -9.74 5.69 10.00
N GLY A 151 -10.21 6.16 11.15
CA GLY A 151 -11.04 7.35 11.23
C GLY A 151 -10.23 8.62 10.93
N ILE A 152 -10.94 9.71 10.71
CA ILE A 152 -10.35 11.04 10.49
C ILE A 152 -10.48 11.84 11.79
N LEU A 153 -9.45 12.62 12.12
CA LEU A 153 -9.52 13.57 13.23
C LEU A 153 -10.58 14.66 12.94
N PRO A 154 -11.19 15.26 13.97
CA PRO A 154 -12.11 16.37 13.76
C PRO A 154 -11.46 17.53 12.99
N ASP A 155 -12.25 18.19 12.15
CA ASP A 155 -11.86 19.45 11.53
C ASP A 155 -11.34 20.43 12.59
N TRP A 156 -10.34 21.21 12.21
CA TRP A 156 -9.59 22.16 13.03
C TRP A 156 -8.68 21.53 14.10
N THR A 157 -8.41 20.22 14.03
CA THR A 157 -7.39 19.60 14.89
C THR A 157 -6.00 20.03 14.44
N PRO A 158 -5.17 20.66 15.31
CA PRO A 158 -3.82 21.07 14.95
C PRO A 158 -2.99 19.85 14.54
N CYS A 159 -2.46 19.87 13.32
CA CYS A 159 -1.75 18.74 12.76
C CYS A 159 -0.30 19.06 12.40
N TYR A 160 0.21 20.28 12.58
CA TYR A 160 1.64 20.62 12.47
C TYR A 160 1.96 21.84 13.36
N ASN A 161 3.06 21.80 14.10
CA ASN A 161 3.32 22.79 15.16
C ASN A 161 3.97 24.12 14.69
N GLU A 162 4.53 24.18 13.48
CA GLU A 162 5.27 25.38 13.02
C GLU A 162 4.52 26.23 11.97
N TYR A 163 3.41 25.74 11.45
CA TYR A 163 2.53 26.46 10.52
C TYR A 163 1.09 26.06 10.85
N ALA A 164 0.15 26.99 10.76
CA ALA A 164 -1.27 26.81 11.10
C ALA A 164 -1.98 25.79 10.16
N HIS A 165 -1.54 24.53 10.21
CA HIS A 165 -2.13 23.41 9.52
C HIS A 165 -3.03 22.69 10.49
N TYR A 166 -4.24 22.50 10.02
CA TYR A 166 -5.27 21.75 10.70
C TYR A 166 -5.74 20.66 9.76
N CYS A 167 -6.22 19.58 10.37
CA CYS A 167 -7.28 18.80 9.75
C CYS A 167 -8.47 19.74 9.49
#